data_AF-A0A0E2HUM4-F1
#
_entry.id   AF-A0A0E2HUM4-F1
#
_cell.length_a   1.000
_cell.length_b   1.000
_cell.length_c   1.000
_cell.angle_alpha   90.00
_cell.angle_beta   90.00
_cell.angle_gamma   90.00
#
_symmetry.space_group_name_H-M   'P 1'
#
loop_
_entity.id
_entity.type
_entity.pdbx_description
1 polymer ?
#
loop_
_entity_poly.entity_id
_entity_poly.type
_entity_poly.pdbx_seq_one_letter_code
_entity_poly.pdbx_strand_id
1 'polypeptide(L)'
;MIKKPQGYDEAAAYTGESQQLPKGKYECIIKRVTVKESKNGNQQFVILYDILSGEHKDFYQKLFDIDKAQDPSGAKWRGVFKQNMDGKGLSWFKGVITSIERSNNFTFQWDKQNNEKLLIGKRFGGIFRRRQYEAENGSRPIVTELFRIRSVAGLAEAEVPEDELLPDGPVQRKVPDTASTVGDGFMNIPDGVEDEGIPFM
;
A
#
# COMPACT_ATOMS: atom_id res chain seq x y z
N MET A 1 -9.66 46.61 -8.19
CA MET A 1 -8.62 46.05 -9.08
C MET A 1 -7.73 45.15 -8.24
N ILE A 2 -7.64 43.87 -8.58
CA ILE A 2 -6.81 42.91 -7.84
C ILE A 2 -5.42 42.95 -8.46
N LYS A 3 -4.40 43.30 -7.67
CA LYS A 3 -2.99 43.20 -8.08
C LYS A 3 -2.52 41.78 -7.82
N LYS A 4 -1.81 41.19 -8.77
CA LYS A 4 -1.23 39.86 -8.64
C LYS A 4 -0.31 39.83 -7.41
N PRO A 5 -0.57 38.99 -6.40
CA PRO A 5 0.29 38.89 -5.22
C PRO A 5 1.70 38.46 -5.60
N GLN A 6 2.70 38.95 -4.88
CA GLN A 6 4.07 38.47 -5.02
C GLN A 6 4.11 36.97 -4.66
N GLY A 7 4.69 36.15 -5.54
CA GLY A 7 4.71 34.69 -5.39
C GLY A 7 3.49 33.97 -5.93
N TYR A 8 2.51 34.65 -6.56
CA TYR A 8 1.35 33.98 -7.17
C TYR A 8 1.74 33.00 -8.29
N ASP A 9 2.78 33.32 -9.07
CA ASP A 9 3.30 32.42 -10.12
C ASP A 9 4.03 31.19 -9.57
N GLU A 10 4.55 31.29 -8.35
CA GLU A 10 5.30 30.22 -7.66
C GLU A 10 4.40 29.39 -6.74
N ALA A 11 3.28 29.97 -6.29
CA ALA A 11 2.31 29.31 -5.45
C ALA A 11 1.55 28.24 -6.26
N ALA A 12 1.72 26.98 -5.86
CA ALA A 12 0.89 25.90 -6.39
C ALA A 12 -0.58 26.20 -6.10
N ALA A 13 -1.41 26.20 -7.15
CA ALA A 13 -2.84 26.38 -7.01
C ALA A 13 -3.41 25.27 -6.12
N TYR A 14 -3.96 25.66 -4.96
CA TYR A 14 -4.68 24.73 -4.10
C TYR A 14 -6.09 24.53 -4.68
N THR A 15 -6.24 23.62 -5.63
CA THR A 15 -7.51 23.37 -6.33
C THR A 15 -8.46 22.45 -5.55
N GLY A 16 -8.06 21.93 -4.38
CA GLY A 16 -8.82 20.93 -3.62
C GLY A 16 -8.90 19.56 -4.30
N GLU A 17 -8.51 19.44 -5.57
CA GLU A 17 -8.35 18.18 -6.27
C GLU A 17 -7.06 17.52 -5.80
N SER A 18 -7.18 16.43 -5.04
CA SER A 18 -6.03 15.59 -4.71
C SER A 18 -5.45 15.05 -6.01
N GLN A 19 -4.27 15.52 -6.42
CA GLN A 19 -3.53 14.91 -7.52
C GLN A 19 -3.32 13.43 -7.19
N GLN A 20 -4.00 12.57 -7.93
CA GLN A 20 -3.95 11.14 -7.79
C GLN A 20 -3.39 10.55 -9.08
N LEU A 21 -2.41 9.66 -8.94
CA LEU A 21 -1.86 8.93 -10.07
C LEU A 21 -2.98 8.08 -10.70
N PRO A 22 -3.20 8.09 -12.03
CA PRO A 22 -4.14 7.17 -12.68
C PRO A 22 -3.71 5.71 -12.50
N LYS A 23 -4.66 4.77 -12.52
CA LYS A 23 -4.31 3.34 -12.61
C LYS A 23 -3.57 3.07 -13.91
N GLY A 24 -2.65 2.11 -13.89
CA GLY A 24 -1.88 1.82 -15.08
C GLY A 24 -0.52 1.21 -14.77
N LYS A 25 0.36 1.31 -15.76
CA LYS A 25 1.71 0.76 -15.71
C LYS A 25 2.68 1.92 -15.75
N TYR A 26 3.61 1.94 -14.81
CA TYR A 26 4.62 3.00 -14.75
C TYR A 26 6.00 2.41 -14.53
N GLU A 27 7.00 3.01 -15.17
CA GLU A 27 8.38 2.77 -14.82
C GLU A 27 8.69 3.57 -13.55
N CYS A 28 9.15 2.88 -12.52
CA CYS A 28 9.44 3.44 -11.22
C CYS A 28 10.94 3.38 -10.93
N ILE A 29 11.41 4.29 -10.07
CA ILE A 29 12.77 4.30 -9.53
C ILE A 29 12.74 4.22 -8.00
N ILE A 30 13.64 3.41 -7.45
CA ILE A 30 13.80 3.28 -6.00
C ILE A 30 14.57 4.48 -5.45
N LYS A 31 13.97 5.20 -4.50
CA LYS A 31 14.58 6.34 -3.81
C LYS A 31 15.24 5.92 -2.50
N ARG A 32 14.63 4.97 -1.78
CA ARG A 32 15.16 4.45 -0.51
C ARG A 32 14.63 3.05 -0.24
N VAL A 33 15.41 2.26 0.47
CA VAL A 33 15.01 0.94 0.97
C VAL A 33 15.31 0.85 2.45
N THR A 34 14.39 0.27 3.21
CA THR A 34 14.55 -0.01 4.65
C THR A 34 13.87 -1.32 5.00
N VAL A 35 14.44 -2.08 5.92
CA VAL A 35 13.75 -3.21 6.56
C VAL A 35 13.14 -2.71 7.87
N LYS A 36 11.88 -3.03 8.11
CA LYS A 36 11.15 -2.67 9.34
C LYS A 36 10.41 -3.86 9.89
N GLU A 37 10.31 -3.96 11.20
CA GLU A 37 9.42 -4.92 11.84
C GLU A 37 7.97 -4.41 11.77
N SER A 38 7.05 -5.29 11.37
CA SER A 38 5.61 -5.03 11.39
C SER A 38 5.08 -5.08 12.82
N LYS A 39 3.88 -4.53 13.05
CA LYS A 39 3.16 -4.66 14.33
C LYS A 39 2.96 -6.12 14.78
N ASN A 40 3.00 -7.05 13.83
CA ASN A 40 2.80 -8.48 14.06
C ASN A 40 4.13 -9.25 14.22
N GLY A 41 5.28 -8.58 14.35
CA GLY A 41 6.60 -9.20 14.52
C GLY A 41 7.29 -9.64 13.22
N ASN A 42 6.59 -9.58 12.08
CA ASN A 42 7.15 -9.99 10.79
C ASN A 42 8.08 -8.94 10.19
N GLN A 43 9.19 -9.36 9.58
CA GLN A 43 10.10 -8.45 8.89
C GLN A 43 9.52 -8.00 7.53
N GLN A 44 9.47 -6.70 7.32
CA GLN A 44 8.96 -6.07 6.10
C GLN A 44 10.07 -5.35 5.35
N PHE A 45 10.16 -5.68 4.08
CA PHE A 45 10.91 -4.94 3.09
C PHE A 45 10.11 -3.73 2.64
N VAL A 46 10.62 -2.52 2.92
CA VAL A 46 9.94 -1.26 2.60
C VAL A 46 10.74 -0.48 1.58
N ILE A 47 10.13 -0.20 0.44
CA ILE A 47 10.69 0.60 -0.65
C ILE A 47 9.97 1.95 -0.70
N LEU A 48 10.73 3.04 -0.67
CA LEU A 48 10.26 4.33 -1.16
C LEU A 48 10.62 4.44 -2.63
N TYR A 49 9.62 4.65 -3.47
CA TYR A 49 9.77 4.76 -4.92
C TYR A 49 9.17 6.05 -5.44
N ASP A 50 9.56 6.38 -6.67
CA ASP A 50 8.96 7.45 -7.46
C ASP A 50 8.73 7.01 -8.91
N ILE A 51 7.95 7.78 -9.66
CA ILE A 51 7.72 7.56 -11.09
C ILE A 51 8.88 8.13 -11.89
N LEU A 52 9.51 7.30 -12.71
CA LEU A 52 10.73 7.62 -13.44
C LEU A 52 10.45 8.30 -14.80
N SER A 53 9.40 7.88 -15.51
CA SER A 53 9.13 8.30 -16.88
C SER A 53 7.63 8.52 -17.14
N GLY A 54 7.32 9.19 -18.25
CA GLY A 54 5.95 9.56 -18.64
C GLY A 54 5.47 10.91 -18.09
N GLU A 55 4.18 11.17 -18.26
CA GLU A 55 3.51 12.40 -17.84
C GLU A 55 3.60 12.64 -16.32
N HIS A 56 3.56 11.56 -15.54
CA HIS A 56 3.59 11.61 -14.09
C HIS A 56 5.01 11.44 -13.52
N LYS A 57 6.05 11.80 -14.27
CA LYS A 57 7.42 11.78 -13.75
C LYS A 57 7.57 12.65 -12.50
N ASP A 58 8.32 12.12 -11.52
CA ASP A 58 8.61 12.74 -10.21
C ASP A 58 7.33 13.06 -9.41
N PHE A 59 6.26 12.30 -9.62
CA PHE A 59 4.95 12.53 -8.99
C PHE A 59 5.03 12.54 -7.46
N TYR A 60 5.67 11.56 -6.85
CA TYR A 60 5.72 11.47 -5.39
C TYR A 60 6.71 12.47 -4.79
N GLN A 61 7.78 12.82 -5.52
CA GLN A 61 8.68 13.91 -5.15
C GLN A 61 7.92 15.24 -5.11
N LYS A 62 7.17 15.58 -6.16
CA LYS A 62 6.36 16.81 -6.22
C LYS A 62 5.37 16.89 -5.06
N LEU A 63 4.65 15.81 -4.77
CA LEU A 63 3.73 15.76 -3.63
C LEU A 63 4.46 15.98 -2.30
N PHE A 64 5.61 15.35 -2.12
CA PHE A 64 6.41 15.51 -0.90
C PHE A 64 6.94 16.94 -0.75
N ASP A 65 7.40 17.58 -1.83
CA ASP A 65 7.91 18.95 -1.80
C ASP A 65 6.80 19.97 -1.52
N ILE A 66 5.59 19.75 -2.06
CA ILE A 66 4.39 20.54 -1.71
C ILE A 66 4.05 20.37 -0.23
N ASP A 67 3.94 19.12 0.24
CA ASP A 67 3.64 18.81 1.65
C ASP A 67 4.69 19.44 2.58
N LYS A 68 5.98 19.40 2.20
CA LYS A 68 7.09 19.98 2.96
C LYS A 68 7.11 21.50 2.94
N ALA A 69 6.67 22.14 1.85
CA ALA A 69 6.54 23.58 1.78
C ALA A 69 5.40 24.09 2.69
N GLN A 70 4.33 23.30 2.85
CA GLN A 70 3.19 23.63 3.71
C GLN A 70 3.45 23.26 5.18
N ASP A 71 3.99 22.08 5.44
CA ASP A 71 4.36 21.58 6.77
C ASP A 71 5.75 20.90 6.72
N PRO A 72 6.81 21.66 7.02
CA PRO A 72 8.19 21.15 6.99
C PRO A 72 8.44 19.98 7.97
N SER A 73 7.62 19.83 9.00
CA SER A 73 7.81 18.85 10.08
C SER A 73 6.96 17.58 9.90
N GLY A 74 5.82 17.69 9.23
CA GLY A 74 4.87 16.59 9.04
C GLY A 74 4.87 15.95 7.66
N ALA A 75 5.67 16.45 6.70
CA ALA A 75 5.72 15.92 5.34
C ALA A 75 6.07 14.43 5.29
N LYS A 76 5.24 13.64 4.60
CA LYS A 76 5.38 12.18 4.48
C LYS A 76 5.48 11.76 3.02
N TRP A 77 6.47 10.90 2.72
CA TRP A 77 6.58 10.30 1.40
C TRP A 77 5.40 9.35 1.14
N ARG A 78 4.67 9.55 0.05
CA ARG A 78 3.46 8.77 -0.27
C ARG A 78 3.73 7.55 -1.15
N GLY A 79 4.83 7.53 -1.92
CA GLY A 79 5.22 6.41 -2.78
C GLY A 79 5.92 5.29 -1.99
N VAL A 80 5.16 4.52 -1.20
CA VAL A 80 5.69 3.47 -0.32
C VAL A 80 5.16 2.10 -0.74
N PHE A 81 6.05 1.11 -0.88
CA PHE A 81 5.71 -0.29 -1.09
C PHE A 81 6.24 -1.12 0.07
N LYS A 82 5.43 -2.04 0.59
CA LYS A 82 5.77 -2.89 1.72
C LYS A 82 5.55 -4.35 1.33
N GLN A 83 6.54 -5.19 1.59
CA GLN A 83 6.49 -6.61 1.29
C GLN A 83 7.02 -7.41 2.48
N ASN A 84 6.26 -8.38 2.96
CA ASN A 84 6.72 -9.29 4.00
C ASN A 84 7.85 -10.18 3.45
N MET A 85 8.90 -10.37 4.24
CA MET A 85 10.09 -11.15 3.88
C MET A 85 10.00 -12.60 4.35
N ASP A 86 8.95 -12.97 5.08
CA ASP A 86 8.76 -14.26 5.74
C ASP A 86 7.49 -14.99 5.31
N GLY A 87 7.43 -16.28 5.65
CA GLY A 87 6.26 -17.15 5.45
C GLY A 87 5.72 -17.12 4.02
N LYS A 88 4.40 -16.90 3.88
CA LYS A 88 3.70 -16.83 2.58
C LYS A 88 4.18 -15.66 1.71
N GLY A 89 4.77 -14.62 2.32
CA GLY A 89 5.27 -13.43 1.62
C GLY A 89 6.63 -13.63 0.92
N LEU A 90 7.38 -14.67 1.28
CA LEU A 90 8.71 -14.92 0.73
C LEU A 90 8.70 -15.14 -0.80
N SER A 91 7.69 -15.83 -1.32
CA SER A 91 7.52 -16.05 -2.76
C SER A 91 7.35 -14.72 -3.53
N TRP A 92 6.58 -13.79 -2.97
CA TRP A 92 6.38 -12.46 -3.52
C TRP A 92 7.63 -11.60 -3.38
N PHE A 93 8.30 -11.66 -2.24
CA PHE A 93 9.58 -10.97 -2.05
C PHE A 93 10.64 -11.41 -3.06
N LYS A 94 10.77 -12.73 -3.31
CA LYS A 94 11.62 -13.25 -4.38
C LYS A 94 11.23 -12.68 -5.74
N GLY A 95 9.94 -12.63 -6.05
CA GLY A 95 9.43 -12.03 -7.28
C GLY A 95 9.79 -10.54 -7.44
N VAL A 96 9.77 -9.77 -6.35
CA VAL A 96 10.19 -8.37 -6.32
C VAL A 96 11.67 -8.25 -6.65
N ILE A 97 12.54 -8.95 -5.93
CA ILE A 97 14.00 -8.87 -6.16
C ILE A 97 14.35 -9.30 -7.58
N THR A 98 13.83 -10.45 -8.05
CA THR A 98 14.07 -10.94 -9.42
C THR A 98 13.59 -9.96 -10.48
N SER A 99 12.48 -9.24 -10.24
CA SER A 99 11.99 -8.22 -11.17
C SER A 99 12.91 -7.00 -11.25
N ILE A 100 13.46 -6.57 -10.11
CA ILE A 100 14.42 -5.45 -10.05
C ILE A 100 15.74 -5.88 -10.70
N GLU A 101 16.23 -7.10 -10.43
CA GLU A 101 17.43 -7.69 -11.06
C GLU A 101 17.32 -7.68 -12.59
N ARG A 102 16.23 -8.24 -13.13
CA ARG A 102 15.96 -8.29 -14.57
C ARG A 102 15.89 -6.89 -15.21
N SER A 103 15.35 -5.90 -14.50
CA SER A 103 15.20 -4.55 -15.04
C SER A 103 16.50 -3.76 -15.12
N ASN A 104 17.48 -4.13 -14.30
CA ASN A 104 18.74 -3.37 -14.19
C ASN A 104 19.97 -4.21 -14.56
N ASN A 105 19.76 -5.42 -15.08
CA ASN A 105 20.79 -6.39 -15.44
C ASN A 105 21.88 -6.54 -14.35
N PHE A 106 21.44 -6.74 -13.11
CA PHE A 106 22.34 -6.94 -11.97
C PHE A 106 21.85 -8.09 -11.10
N THR A 107 22.74 -8.59 -10.25
CA THR A 107 22.43 -9.58 -9.24
C THR A 107 22.53 -8.96 -7.87
N PHE A 108 21.49 -9.14 -7.07
CA PHE A 108 21.44 -8.66 -5.70
C PHE A 108 22.39 -9.49 -4.83
N GLN A 109 23.29 -8.80 -4.12
CA GLN A 109 24.28 -9.44 -3.27
C GLN A 109 23.71 -9.60 -1.87
N TRP A 110 23.28 -10.82 -1.57
CA TRP A 110 22.80 -11.22 -0.25
C TRP A 110 23.94 -11.15 0.79
N ASP A 111 23.54 -11.02 2.06
CA ASP A 111 24.43 -11.10 3.24
C ASP A 111 25.56 -10.06 3.31
N LYS A 112 25.48 -8.99 2.52
CA LYS A 112 26.37 -7.83 2.64
C LYS A 112 25.76 -6.75 3.51
N GLN A 113 26.60 -6.12 4.34
CA GLN A 113 26.18 -4.93 5.09
C GLN A 113 25.73 -3.82 4.12
N ASN A 114 24.62 -3.16 4.46
CA ASN A 114 24.02 -2.09 3.67
C ASN A 114 23.62 -2.51 2.23
N ASN A 115 23.34 -3.80 1.99
CA ASN A 115 22.95 -4.26 0.66
C ASN A 115 21.67 -3.58 0.14
N GLU A 116 20.82 -3.05 1.02
CA GLU A 116 19.66 -2.24 0.65
C GLU A 116 20.02 -0.98 -0.14
N LYS A 117 21.24 -0.44 0.04
CA LYS A 117 21.74 0.71 -0.73
C LYS A 117 21.99 0.36 -2.19
N LEU A 118 22.27 -0.91 -2.51
CA LEU A 118 22.47 -1.37 -3.89
C LEU A 118 21.19 -1.28 -4.73
N LEU A 119 20.03 -1.23 -4.08
CA LEU A 119 18.73 -1.09 -4.72
C LEU A 119 18.35 0.37 -4.96
N ILE A 120 19.00 1.33 -4.30
CA ILE A 120 18.73 2.75 -4.50
C ILE A 120 19.13 3.14 -5.93
N GLY A 121 18.24 3.85 -6.62
CA GLY A 121 18.39 4.25 -8.03
C GLY A 121 18.04 3.16 -9.04
N LYS A 122 17.72 1.93 -8.60
CA LYS A 122 17.30 0.86 -9.50
C LYS A 122 15.87 1.07 -9.99
N ARG A 123 15.63 0.64 -11.23
CA ARG A 123 14.36 0.78 -11.94
C ARG A 123 13.51 -0.48 -11.81
N PHE A 124 12.20 -0.34 -11.81
CA PHE A 124 11.30 -1.48 -11.88
C PHE A 124 9.99 -1.08 -12.55
N GLY A 125 9.24 -2.07 -13.03
CA GLY A 125 7.90 -1.84 -13.52
C GLY A 125 6.87 -1.91 -12.40
N GLY A 126 6.09 -0.87 -12.20
CA GLY A 126 4.98 -0.86 -11.25
C GLY A 126 3.62 -0.98 -11.93
N ILE A 127 2.79 -1.90 -11.45
CA ILE A 127 1.38 -1.99 -11.82
C ILE A 127 0.57 -1.33 -10.71
N PHE A 128 -0.15 -0.27 -11.06
CA PHE A 128 -0.94 0.52 -10.13
C PHE A 128 -2.42 0.24 -10.35
N ARG A 129 -3.13 0.03 -9.24
CA ARG A 129 -4.58 -0.20 -9.24
C ARG A 129 -5.26 0.84 -8.38
N ARG A 130 -6.54 1.09 -8.65
CA ARG A 130 -7.38 1.84 -7.74
C ARG A 130 -8.00 0.89 -6.74
N ARG A 131 -7.92 1.26 -5.46
CA ARG A 131 -8.56 0.58 -4.36
C ARG A 131 -9.41 1.60 -3.60
N GLN A 132 -10.67 1.27 -3.37
CA GLN A 132 -11.50 2.03 -2.47
C GLN A 132 -11.26 1.54 -1.04
N TYR A 133 -11.10 2.46 -0.10
CA TYR A 133 -11.03 2.14 1.33
C TYR A 133 -12.05 2.96 2.08
N GLU A 134 -12.53 2.41 3.19
CA GLU A 134 -13.40 3.14 4.11
C GLU A 134 -12.50 3.90 5.09
N ALA A 135 -12.59 5.23 5.06
CA ALA A 135 -11.93 6.10 6.01
C ALA A 135 -12.71 6.11 7.33
N GLU A 136 -12.05 6.47 8.44
CA GLU A 136 -12.67 6.51 9.78
C GLU A 136 -13.88 7.45 9.87
N ASN A 137 -14.00 8.39 8.93
CA ASN A 137 -15.13 9.31 8.80
C ASN A 137 -16.31 8.75 7.98
N GLY A 138 -16.29 7.47 7.60
CA GLY A 138 -17.30 6.82 6.76
C GLY A 138 -17.24 7.20 5.27
N SER A 139 -16.28 8.04 4.87
CA SER A 139 -16.04 8.31 3.45
C SER A 139 -15.37 7.11 2.79
N ARG A 140 -15.65 6.90 1.50
CA ARG A 140 -15.04 5.83 0.70
C ARG A 140 -14.10 6.39 -0.38
N PRO A 141 -12.99 7.05 0.00
CA PRO A 141 -12.02 7.54 -0.97
C PRO A 141 -11.39 6.40 -1.77
N ILE A 142 -11.13 6.69 -3.04
CA ILE A 142 -10.37 5.81 -3.93
C ILE A 142 -8.91 6.24 -3.84
N VAL A 143 -8.00 5.28 -3.63
CA VAL A 143 -6.53 5.48 -3.71
C VAL A 143 -5.93 4.67 -4.83
N THR A 144 -4.96 5.25 -5.53
CA THR A 144 -4.13 4.51 -6.47
C THR A 144 -2.89 4.02 -5.73
N GLU A 145 -2.74 2.70 -5.62
CA GLU A 145 -1.62 2.05 -4.95
C GLU A 145 -0.82 1.17 -5.91
N LEU A 146 0.47 0.97 -5.62
CA LEU A 146 1.29 0.00 -6.31
C LEU A 146 0.85 -1.41 -5.91
N PHE A 147 0.21 -2.12 -6.83
CA PHE A 147 -0.30 -3.46 -6.64
C PHE A 147 0.79 -4.53 -6.74
N ARG A 148 1.58 -4.46 -7.81
CA ARG A 148 2.64 -5.45 -8.09
C ARG A 148 3.85 -4.82 -8.75
N ILE A 149 5.01 -5.35 -8.39
CA ILE A 149 6.29 -5.06 -9.05
C ILE A 149 6.55 -6.14 -10.12
N ARG A 150 6.94 -5.69 -11.31
CA ARG A 150 7.37 -6.49 -12.45
C ARG A 150 8.69 -5.93 -12.98
N SER A 151 9.31 -6.67 -13.90
CA SER A 151 10.43 -6.10 -14.66
C SER A 151 9.92 -5.01 -15.60
N VAL A 152 10.78 -4.06 -15.97
CA VAL A 152 10.43 -3.01 -16.95
C VAL A 152 9.98 -3.64 -18.28
N ALA A 153 10.69 -4.66 -18.76
CA ALA A 153 10.28 -5.43 -19.94
C ALA A 153 8.92 -6.16 -19.72
N GLY A 154 8.69 -6.70 -18.52
CA GLY A 154 7.45 -7.39 -18.17
C GLY A 154 6.24 -6.49 -18.00
N LEU A 155 6.38 -5.16 -18.07
CA LEU A 155 5.24 -4.25 -18.12
C LEU A 155 4.48 -4.36 -19.44
N ALA A 156 5.16 -4.62 -20.57
CA ALA A 156 4.50 -4.70 -21.86
C ALA A 156 3.40 -5.77 -21.86
N GLU A 157 3.70 -6.94 -21.28
CA GLU A 157 2.82 -8.11 -21.21
C GLU A 157 1.87 -8.11 -20.00
N ALA A 158 2.08 -7.22 -19.03
CA ALA A 158 1.26 -7.21 -17.82
C ALA A 158 -0.18 -6.73 -18.12
N GLU A 159 -1.18 -7.26 -17.45
CA GLU A 159 -2.52 -6.67 -17.47
C GLU A 159 -2.67 -5.69 -16.30
N VAL A 160 -3.32 -4.55 -16.56
CA VAL A 160 -3.70 -3.62 -15.49
C VAL A 160 -4.95 -4.21 -14.84
N PRO A 161 -4.92 -4.53 -13.54
CA PRO A 161 -6.08 -5.10 -12.86
C PRO A 161 -7.25 -4.12 -12.85
N GLU A 162 -8.46 -4.67 -12.79
CA GLU A 162 -9.67 -3.88 -12.54
C GLU A 162 -9.65 -3.21 -11.17
N ASP A 163 -10.51 -2.21 -10.99
CA ASP A 163 -10.58 -1.42 -9.77
C ASP A 163 -11.15 -2.26 -8.62
N GLU A 164 -10.45 -2.29 -7.48
CA GLU A 164 -10.95 -2.93 -6.27
C GLU A 164 -11.89 -1.94 -5.56
N LEU A 165 -13.16 -1.95 -5.97
CA LEU A 165 -14.22 -1.21 -5.30
C LEU A 165 -14.77 -2.01 -4.12
N LEU A 166 -15.13 -1.32 -3.05
CA LEU A 166 -15.84 -1.96 -1.95
C LEU A 166 -17.24 -2.35 -2.44
N PRO A 167 -17.78 -3.50 -2.02
CA PRO A 167 -19.13 -3.88 -2.42
C PRO A 167 -20.15 -2.81 -1.97
N ASP A 168 -21.06 -2.46 -2.87
CA ASP A 168 -22.22 -1.64 -2.54
C ASP A 168 -23.26 -2.50 -1.81
N GLY A 169 -23.07 -2.62 -0.50
CA GLY A 169 -23.98 -3.29 0.41
C GLY A 169 -23.43 -3.30 1.83
N PRO A 170 -24.28 -3.49 2.86
CA PRO A 170 -23.79 -3.71 4.21
C PRO A 170 -22.86 -4.92 4.19
N VAL A 171 -21.70 -4.80 4.83
CA VAL A 171 -20.72 -5.90 4.97
C VAL A 171 -21.38 -6.99 5.82
N GLN A 172 -22.12 -7.90 5.19
CA GLN A 172 -22.54 -9.12 5.86
C GLN A 172 -21.28 -9.94 6.11
N ARG A 173 -20.83 -9.96 7.38
CA ARG A 173 -19.95 -11.01 7.87
C ARG A 173 -20.61 -12.33 7.53
N LYS A 174 -20.09 -13.05 6.54
CA LYS A 174 -20.38 -14.48 6.39
C LYS A 174 -19.84 -15.18 7.64
N VAL A 175 -20.72 -15.44 8.58
CA VAL A 175 -20.53 -16.53 9.54
C VAL A 175 -20.36 -17.82 8.72
N PRO A 176 -19.33 -18.65 8.96
CA PRO A 176 -19.20 -19.92 8.28
C PRO A 176 -20.38 -20.81 8.68
N ASP A 177 -21.11 -21.32 7.69
CA ASP A 177 -22.04 -22.44 7.87
C ASP A 177 -21.20 -23.67 8.22
N THR A 178 -21.04 -23.95 9.52
CA THR A 178 -20.65 -25.28 9.98
C THR A 178 -21.87 -26.16 9.87
N ALA A 179 -21.97 -26.90 8.76
CA ALA A 179 -22.79 -28.08 8.68
C ALA A 179 -22.22 -29.14 9.62
N SER A 180 -22.86 -29.30 10.78
CA SER A 180 -22.66 -30.46 11.66
C SER A 180 -23.97 -31.23 11.71
N THR A 181 -23.99 -32.37 11.05
CA THR A 181 -25.04 -33.38 11.19
C THR A 181 -24.86 -34.09 12.53
N VAL A 182 -25.98 -34.59 13.07
CA VAL A 182 -26.16 -35.62 14.11
C VAL A 182 -26.34 -35.14 15.56
N GLY A 183 -27.54 -35.38 16.10
CA GLY A 183 -27.72 -35.90 17.46
C GLY A 183 -28.57 -35.03 18.40
N ASP A 184 -29.78 -35.51 18.68
CA ASP A 184 -30.67 -35.06 19.76
C ASP A 184 -29.93 -34.77 21.08
N GLY A 185 -30.22 -33.61 21.68
CA GLY A 185 -29.64 -33.24 22.98
C GLY A 185 -30.23 -31.98 23.60
N PHE A 186 -31.49 -31.65 23.30
CA PHE A 186 -32.23 -30.61 24.02
C PHE A 186 -32.59 -31.13 25.43
N MET A 187 -31.65 -31.01 26.36
CA MET A 187 -31.94 -31.06 27.80
C MET A 187 -32.46 -29.67 28.20
N ASN A 188 -33.78 -29.60 28.38
CA ASN A 188 -34.44 -28.50 29.06
C ASN A 188 -33.84 -28.32 30.46
N ILE A 189 -33.40 -27.11 30.80
CA ILE A 189 -33.22 -26.68 32.19
C ILE A 189 -34.05 -25.39 32.37
N PRO A 190 -34.87 -25.30 33.43
CA PRO A 190 -36.00 -24.37 33.50
C PRO A 190 -35.60 -22.93 33.88
N ASP A 191 -36.48 -21.99 33.55
CA ASP A 191 -36.45 -20.60 34.02
C ASP A 191 -36.45 -20.51 35.56
N GLY A 192 -35.50 -19.73 36.10
CA GLY A 192 -35.54 -19.21 37.46
C GLY A 192 -34.59 -19.88 38.46
N VAL A 193 -33.35 -19.42 38.53
CA VAL A 193 -32.61 -19.27 39.79
C VAL A 193 -31.73 -18.02 39.70
N GLU A 194 -31.75 -17.29 40.80
CA GLU A 194 -31.24 -15.94 41.02
C GLU A 194 -29.72 -15.91 41.18
N ASP A 195 -29.17 -14.74 40.87
CA ASP A 195 -28.10 -13.98 41.56
C ASP A 195 -26.86 -14.67 42.17
N GLU A 196 -25.82 -13.83 42.26
CA GLU A 196 -24.59 -13.98 43.05
C GLU A 196 -23.34 -14.60 42.41
N GLY A 197 -22.34 -13.72 42.24
CA GLY A 197 -20.97 -14.03 42.64
C GLY A 197 -20.01 -14.43 41.53
N ILE A 198 -19.49 -13.43 40.81
CA ILE A 198 -18.20 -13.54 40.11
C ILE A 198 -17.07 -13.28 41.13
N PRO A 199 -16.23 -14.26 41.49
CA PRO A 199 -14.91 -13.96 42.01
C PRO A 199 -13.93 -13.88 40.82
N PHE A 200 -13.30 -12.72 40.67
CA PHE A 200 -12.15 -12.57 39.79
C PHE A 200 -10.98 -13.39 40.35
N MET A 201 -10.37 -14.22 39.50
CA MET A 201 -8.96 -14.59 39.61
C MET A 201 -8.19 -13.89 38.48
#